data_AF-A0A9K3KGX6-F1
#
_entry.id   AF-A0A9K3KGX6-F1
#
_cell.length_a   1.000
_cell.length_b   1.000
_cell.length_c   1.000
_cell.angle_alpha   90.00
_cell.angle_beta   90.00
_cell.angle_gamma   90.00
#
_symmetry.space_group_name_H-M   'P 1'
#
loop_
_entity.id
_entity.type
_entity.pdbx_description
1 polymer ?
#
loop_
_entity_poly.entity_id
_entity_poly.type
_entity_poly.pdbx_seq_one_letter_code
_entity_poly.pdbx_strand_id
1 'polypeptide(L)'
;MKLISSARVSSLSNGTSLGLSLTAILSIWIVATTTTITPTNAFVSQLSSGQVLSKRTNTRLYYDIQRDPPNENVWSVLANTEKWIASTLKHAEQTSSSGNPLSRKEVSYVCETSQDPAMILANIFRKLKEARQLGETHGQDQEELAESQENYVRATLRQTQILVIPASEDLNDFQVFDQLVNAINEARRAARDYVTDHSLERLDEKLYGDDEDKHDDKEWVVSVNCAHLHPKFGEKTPEQQLKELQEEDNEGEVDLNLQEYKERRLLARRSPYPSIVVEVRSMAPPEFTPPPPKTPQQPQAVEDDDDGVKTSADDVKIDSEFVQQLEALFSKSSIQKEGDGFYDSIGSHIETFSSVTPMMVAQNWIDQNDPLFDVTKCAFTVSDATYVDEAYEFVFTNLAMQTSHFLSKTSTAGEQAGAQRRQYLVMPHFLSNSATSMEKFSDQVLNIVRTLPPVRNKVDVSFLHPEHVDENKRCPIPVFVLQWKD
;
A
#
# COMPACT_ATOMS: atom_id res chain seq x y z
N MET A 1 -26.18 -60.63 20.85
CA MET A 1 -24.85 -60.97 21.43
C MET A 1 -24.19 -59.66 21.82
N LYS A 2 -24.30 -59.24 23.10
CA LYS A 2 -23.20 -59.23 24.11
C LYS A 2 -21.86 -58.73 23.52
N LEU A 3 -21.51 -57.45 23.65
CA LEU A 3 -20.82 -56.75 24.76
C LEU A 3 -19.29 -56.99 24.81
N ILE A 4 -18.60 -55.96 25.35
CA ILE A 4 -17.18 -55.87 25.82
C ILE A 4 -16.26 -55.28 24.73
N SER A 5 -15.82 -54.00 24.74
CA SER A 5 -15.16 -53.13 25.74
C SER A 5 -13.81 -53.62 26.25
N SER A 6 -12.71 -52.96 25.88
CA SER A 6 -11.55 -52.87 26.77
C SER A 6 -10.62 -51.73 26.36
N ALA A 7 -10.55 -50.75 27.25
CA ALA A 7 -9.52 -49.74 27.31
C ALA A 7 -8.18 -50.38 27.72
N ARG A 8 -7.06 -49.75 27.32
CA ARG A 8 -5.77 -49.93 28.01
C ARG A 8 -5.22 -48.58 28.45
N VAL A 9 -5.06 -48.51 29.76
CA VAL A 9 -4.49 -47.44 30.57
C VAL A 9 -2.99 -47.69 30.75
N SER A 10 -2.26 -46.57 30.79
CA SER A 10 -0.89 -46.25 31.23
C SER A 10 -0.02 -47.25 32.02
N SER A 11 1.30 -47.19 31.79
CA SER A 11 2.36 -46.94 32.81
C SER A 11 3.73 -46.91 32.09
N LEU A 12 4.51 -45.82 32.14
CA LEU A 12 5.49 -45.44 33.16
C LEU A 12 6.51 -46.54 33.52
N SER A 13 7.74 -46.40 33.02
CA SER A 13 8.95 -46.83 33.74
C SER A 13 10.16 -45.96 33.37
N ASN A 14 10.72 -45.30 34.39
CA ASN A 14 11.99 -44.60 34.40
C ASN A 14 13.16 -45.54 34.10
N GLY A 15 14.23 -45.01 33.49
CA GLY A 15 15.50 -45.71 33.31
C GLY A 15 16.61 -44.75 32.88
N THR A 16 17.27 -44.16 33.86
CA THR A 16 18.50 -43.36 33.76
C THR A 16 19.67 -44.12 33.13
N SER A 17 20.45 -43.49 32.24
CA SER A 17 21.90 -43.72 32.21
C SER A 17 22.66 -42.50 31.69
N LEU A 18 23.57 -42.00 32.53
CA LEU A 18 24.62 -41.04 32.21
C LEU A 18 25.53 -41.55 31.10
N GLY A 19 26.01 -40.63 30.26
CA GLY A 19 27.09 -40.86 29.30
C GLY A 19 27.72 -39.54 28.87
N LEU A 20 28.58 -39.00 29.72
CA LEU A 20 29.53 -37.94 29.40
C LEU A 20 30.48 -38.40 28.29
N SER A 21 30.67 -37.58 27.25
CA SER A 21 31.94 -37.55 26.50
C SER A 21 32.20 -36.15 25.96
N LEU A 22 33.02 -35.43 26.72
CA LEU A 22 33.71 -34.21 26.33
C LEU A 22 34.90 -34.60 25.46
N THR A 23 34.97 -34.11 24.22
CA THR A 23 36.25 -34.02 23.49
C THR A 23 36.35 -32.65 22.84
N ALA A 24 37.08 -31.78 23.54
CA ALA A 24 37.62 -30.54 23.03
C ALA A 24 38.74 -30.87 22.03
N ILE A 25 38.68 -30.29 20.83
CA ILE A 25 39.84 -30.18 19.95
C ILE A 25 40.21 -28.71 19.88
N LEU A 26 41.38 -28.43 20.45
CA LEU A 26 42.09 -27.19 20.48
C LEU A 26 42.88 -27.08 19.17
N SER A 27 42.59 -26.11 18.31
CA SER A 27 43.49 -25.72 17.22
C SER A 27 43.74 -24.22 17.30
N ILE A 28 44.92 -23.95 17.87
CA ILE A 28 45.64 -22.68 17.88
C ILE A 28 45.96 -22.30 16.43
N TRP A 29 45.52 -21.12 15.98
CA TRP A 29 46.19 -20.39 14.90
C TRP A 29 46.49 -18.97 15.33
N ILE A 30 47.73 -18.61 15.05
CA ILE A 30 48.49 -17.49 15.58
C ILE A 30 48.04 -16.19 14.90
N VAL A 31 47.79 -15.18 15.72
CA VAL A 31 47.68 -13.77 15.32
C VAL A 31 49.07 -13.27 14.97
N ALA A 32 49.25 -12.80 13.74
CA ALA A 32 50.36 -11.93 13.35
C ALA A 32 49.78 -10.65 12.75
N THR A 33 49.70 -9.62 13.58
CA THR A 33 49.44 -8.23 13.19
C THR A 33 50.70 -7.62 12.62
N THR A 34 50.67 -7.19 11.37
CA THR A 34 51.58 -6.16 10.85
C THR A 34 50.75 -5.07 10.19
N THR A 35 50.67 -3.95 10.90
CA THR A 35 50.24 -2.65 10.41
C THR A 35 51.22 -2.12 9.37
N THR A 36 50.73 -1.82 8.18
CA THR A 36 51.38 -0.87 7.26
C THR A 36 50.33 0.08 6.72
N ILE A 37 50.38 1.30 7.25
CA ILE A 37 49.72 2.49 6.72
C ILE A 37 50.60 3.00 5.58
N THR A 38 50.04 3.12 4.38
CA THR A 38 50.60 3.94 3.29
C THR A 38 49.49 4.77 2.67
N PRO A 39 49.65 6.09 2.53
CA PRO A 39 48.71 6.95 1.82
C PRO A 39 49.07 6.97 0.34
N THR A 40 48.11 6.72 -0.55
CA THR A 40 48.25 7.07 -1.96
C THR A 40 47.04 7.84 -2.43
N ASN A 41 47.29 9.14 -2.59
CA ASN A 41 46.56 10.05 -3.44
C ASN A 41 46.48 9.53 -4.89
N ALA A 42 45.39 9.93 -5.55
CA ALA A 42 45.27 10.18 -6.98
C ALA A 42 45.54 9.00 -7.93
N PHE A 43 44.46 8.42 -8.46
CA PHE A 43 44.47 7.85 -9.80
C PHE A 43 43.27 8.36 -10.60
N VAL A 44 43.52 9.44 -11.33
CA VAL A 44 42.77 9.85 -12.51
C VAL A 44 43.19 8.89 -13.62
N SER A 45 42.30 8.00 -14.04
CA SER A 45 42.53 7.16 -15.21
C SER A 45 42.25 7.98 -16.47
N GLN A 46 43.32 8.53 -17.05
CA GLN A 46 43.32 8.95 -18.45
C GLN A 46 43.00 7.77 -19.37
N LEU A 47 42.20 8.08 -20.39
CA LEU A 47 41.86 7.26 -21.53
C LEU A 47 43.09 6.56 -22.13
N SER A 48 43.07 5.23 -22.15
CA SER A 48 43.83 4.43 -23.13
C SER A 48 42.87 3.55 -23.91
N SER A 49 42.74 3.90 -25.19
CA SER A 49 42.04 3.18 -26.24
C SER A 49 42.47 1.73 -26.33
N GLY A 50 41.49 0.81 -26.23
CA GLY A 50 41.68 -0.60 -26.56
C GLY A 50 41.08 -1.56 -25.53
N GLN A 51 39.77 -1.51 -25.30
CA GLN A 51 39.08 -2.58 -24.61
C GLN A 51 37.80 -2.99 -25.34
N VAL A 52 37.71 -4.31 -25.49
CA VAL A 52 36.58 -5.09 -25.98
C VAL A 52 35.30 -4.62 -25.32
N LEU A 53 34.33 -4.21 -26.13
CA LEU A 53 32.96 -3.85 -25.73
C LEU A 53 32.29 -5.04 -25.03
N SER A 54 32.51 -5.17 -23.71
CA SER A 54 31.58 -5.87 -22.84
C SER A 54 30.30 -5.05 -22.83
N LYS A 55 29.32 -5.46 -23.63
CA LYS A 55 27.96 -4.91 -23.60
C LYS A 55 27.44 -5.08 -22.17
N ARG A 56 27.45 -4.00 -21.39
CA ARG A 56 26.56 -3.85 -20.23
C ARG A 56 25.14 -3.92 -20.78
N THR A 57 24.53 -5.09 -20.72
CA THR A 57 23.11 -5.27 -20.95
C THR A 57 22.38 -4.58 -19.80
N ASN A 58 21.97 -3.33 -20.02
CA ASN A 58 20.89 -2.73 -19.24
C ASN A 58 19.66 -3.62 -19.46
N THR A 59 19.43 -4.56 -18.55
CA THR A 59 18.18 -5.33 -18.46
C THR A 59 17.11 -4.39 -17.92
N ARG A 60 16.69 -3.44 -18.77
CA ARG A 60 15.44 -2.72 -18.56
C ARG A 60 14.36 -3.76 -18.81
N LEU A 61 13.75 -4.27 -17.74
CA LEU A 61 12.62 -5.17 -17.81
C LEU A 61 11.46 -4.36 -18.41
N TYR A 62 11.26 -4.51 -19.72
CA TYR A 62 10.07 -4.00 -20.38
C TYR A 62 8.92 -4.94 -20.02
N TYR A 63 7.88 -4.41 -19.37
CA TYR A 63 6.62 -5.10 -19.20
C TYR A 63 6.06 -5.40 -20.57
N ASP A 64 6.04 -6.67 -20.96
CA ASP A 64 5.21 -7.08 -22.08
C ASP A 64 3.77 -7.18 -21.55
N ILE A 65 2.95 -6.19 -21.90
CA ILE A 65 1.50 -6.17 -21.62
C ILE A 65 0.77 -7.17 -22.56
N GLN A 66 1.49 -7.96 -23.36
CA GLN A 66 0.95 -9.17 -24.00
C GLN A 66 0.56 -10.17 -22.91
N ARG A 67 -0.64 -9.96 -22.36
CA ARG A 67 -1.39 -10.97 -21.63
C ARG A 67 -1.42 -12.21 -22.52
N ASP A 68 -1.00 -13.35 -21.96
CA ASP A 68 -1.27 -14.64 -22.57
C ASP A 68 -2.74 -14.69 -23.01
N PRO A 69 -3.05 -15.31 -24.17
CA PRO A 69 -4.42 -15.40 -24.64
C PRO A 69 -5.30 -15.92 -23.49
N PRO A 70 -6.46 -15.29 -23.23
CA PRO A 70 -7.28 -15.62 -22.08
C PRO A 70 -7.59 -17.12 -22.12
N ASN A 71 -7.28 -17.81 -21.03
CA ASN A 71 -7.65 -19.21 -20.85
C ASN A 71 -9.14 -19.35 -21.18
N GLU A 72 -9.53 -20.35 -21.99
CA GLU A 72 -10.90 -20.53 -22.49
C GLU A 72 -11.95 -20.55 -21.35
N ASN A 73 -11.52 -20.85 -20.12
CA ASN A 73 -12.35 -20.87 -18.92
C ASN A 73 -12.73 -19.49 -18.34
N VAL A 74 -12.10 -18.39 -18.77
CA VAL A 74 -12.39 -17.05 -18.20
C VAL A 74 -13.85 -16.64 -18.40
N TRP A 75 -14.39 -16.84 -19.59
CA TRP A 75 -15.76 -16.45 -19.91
C TRP A 75 -16.80 -17.28 -19.16
N SER A 76 -16.56 -18.59 -18.98
CA SER A 76 -17.44 -19.45 -18.18
C SER A 76 -17.42 -19.08 -16.70
N VAL A 77 -16.25 -18.73 -16.15
CA VAL A 77 -16.14 -18.25 -14.76
C VAL A 77 -16.95 -16.97 -14.56
N LEU A 78 -16.80 -16.00 -15.46
CA LEU A 78 -17.53 -14.73 -15.40
C LEU A 78 -19.04 -14.95 -15.55
N ALA A 79 -19.48 -15.73 -16.55
CA ALA A 79 -20.89 -16.04 -16.76
C ALA A 79 -21.52 -16.76 -15.57
N ASN A 80 -20.80 -17.70 -14.94
CA ASN A 80 -21.26 -18.39 -13.73
C ASN A 80 -21.40 -17.43 -12.55
N THR A 81 -20.45 -16.49 -12.41
CA THR A 81 -20.50 -15.46 -11.35
C THR A 81 -21.68 -14.52 -11.55
N GLU A 82 -21.90 -14.03 -12.77
CA GLU A 82 -23.03 -13.18 -13.12
C GLU A 82 -24.36 -13.89 -12.85
N LYS A 83 -24.48 -15.15 -13.28
CA LYS A 83 -25.68 -15.97 -13.05
C LYS A 83 -25.95 -16.20 -11.56
N TRP A 84 -24.90 -16.42 -10.76
CA TRP A 84 -25.01 -16.50 -9.31
C TRP A 84 -25.51 -15.19 -8.70
N ILE A 85 -24.96 -14.03 -9.09
CA ILE A 85 -25.41 -12.72 -8.59
C ILE A 85 -26.88 -12.48 -8.97
N ALA A 86 -27.24 -12.70 -10.25
CA ALA A 86 -28.60 -12.54 -10.72
C ALA A 86 -29.59 -13.42 -9.93
N SER A 87 -29.21 -14.67 -9.64
CA SER A 87 -30.02 -15.56 -8.80
C SER A 87 -30.16 -15.05 -7.36
N THR A 88 -29.07 -14.57 -6.77
CA THR A 88 -29.01 -14.05 -5.40
C THR A 88 -29.87 -12.78 -5.25
N LEU A 89 -29.79 -11.87 -6.24
CA LEU A 89 -30.60 -10.64 -6.28
C LEU A 89 -32.08 -10.94 -6.51
N LYS A 90 -32.42 -11.89 -7.40
CA LYS A 90 -33.80 -12.31 -7.63
C LYS A 90 -34.44 -12.92 -6.39
N HIS A 91 -33.68 -13.72 -5.64
CA HIS A 91 -34.13 -14.25 -4.35
C HIS A 91 -34.37 -13.13 -3.31
N ALA A 92 -33.52 -12.10 -3.30
CA ALA A 92 -33.74 -10.93 -2.45
C ALA A 92 -35.04 -10.18 -2.83
N GLU A 93 -35.28 -9.96 -4.13
CA GLU A 93 -36.48 -9.26 -4.64
C GLU A 93 -37.79 -9.93 -4.26
N GLN A 94 -37.86 -11.26 -4.33
CA GLN A 94 -39.07 -12.01 -4.02
C GLN A 94 -39.51 -11.87 -2.55
N THR A 95 -38.59 -11.47 -1.66
CA THR A 95 -38.84 -11.37 -0.23
C THR A 95 -39.03 -9.94 0.27
N SER A 96 -38.63 -8.93 -0.52
CA SER A 96 -38.80 -7.51 -0.19
C SER A 96 -39.97 -6.91 -0.98
N SER A 97 -41.05 -6.52 -0.31
CA SER A 97 -42.21 -5.85 -0.93
C SER A 97 -41.90 -4.48 -1.55
N SER A 98 -40.73 -3.89 -1.25
CA SER A 98 -40.31 -2.55 -1.69
C SER A 98 -39.49 -2.52 -2.99
N GLY A 99 -39.31 -3.64 -3.68
CA GLY A 99 -38.35 -3.74 -4.79
C GLY A 99 -36.89 -3.67 -4.31
N ASN A 100 -35.97 -4.25 -5.08
CA ASN A 100 -34.57 -4.32 -4.68
C ASN A 100 -33.82 -3.03 -5.05
N PRO A 101 -33.35 -2.23 -4.08
CA PRO A 101 -32.57 -1.02 -4.34
C PRO A 101 -31.19 -1.31 -4.96
N LEU A 102 -30.77 -2.57 -5.03
CA LEU A 102 -29.50 -3.01 -5.60
C LEU A 102 -29.60 -3.37 -7.10
N SER A 103 -30.81 -3.45 -7.67
CA SER A 103 -31.04 -3.86 -9.07
C SER A 103 -30.52 -2.86 -10.13
N ARG A 104 -30.13 -1.65 -9.72
CA ARG A 104 -29.63 -0.57 -10.60
C ARG A 104 -28.11 -0.35 -10.56
N LYS A 105 -27.35 -1.21 -9.88
CA LYS A 105 -25.91 -1.00 -9.74
C LYS A 105 -25.17 -1.52 -10.97
N GLU A 106 -24.41 -0.65 -11.61
CA GLU A 106 -23.42 -1.06 -12.59
C GLU A 106 -22.33 -1.85 -11.88
N VAL A 107 -22.32 -3.17 -12.15
CA VAL A 107 -21.32 -4.10 -11.64
C VAL A 107 -20.40 -4.47 -12.79
N SER A 108 -19.13 -4.14 -12.66
CA SER A 108 -18.09 -4.58 -13.58
C SER A 108 -17.43 -5.85 -13.06
N TYR A 109 -17.09 -6.76 -13.96
CA TYR A 109 -16.48 -8.05 -13.61
C TYR A 109 -15.08 -8.14 -14.18
N VAL A 110 -14.14 -8.61 -13.36
CA VAL A 110 -12.76 -8.86 -13.75
C VAL A 110 -12.40 -10.28 -13.32
N CYS A 111 -11.86 -11.08 -14.22
CA CYS A 111 -11.33 -12.39 -13.89
C CYS A 111 -9.82 -12.29 -13.70
N GLU A 112 -9.34 -12.67 -12.53
CA GLU A 112 -7.92 -12.85 -12.25
C GLU A 112 -7.45 -14.21 -12.75
N THR A 113 -6.50 -14.22 -13.67
CA THR A 113 -6.01 -15.47 -14.29
C THR A 113 -4.71 -15.96 -13.67
N SER A 114 -4.02 -15.14 -12.88
CA SER A 114 -2.82 -15.55 -12.18
C SER A 114 -3.11 -16.65 -11.16
N GLN A 115 -2.20 -17.61 -11.06
CA GLN A 115 -2.20 -18.61 -10.00
C GLN A 115 -1.37 -18.16 -8.78
N ASP A 116 -0.38 -17.29 -9.00
CA ASP A 116 0.54 -16.80 -7.97
C ASP A 116 -0.18 -15.80 -7.03
N PRO A 117 -0.32 -16.12 -5.73
CA PRO A 117 -0.94 -15.23 -4.74
C PRO A 117 -0.30 -13.84 -4.66
N ALA A 118 1.01 -13.71 -4.87
CA ALA A 118 1.68 -12.41 -4.83
C ALA A 118 1.26 -11.53 -6.02
N MET A 119 1.12 -12.11 -7.22
CA MET A 119 0.65 -11.40 -8.41
C MET A 119 -0.85 -11.05 -8.30
N ILE A 120 -1.66 -11.96 -7.75
CA ILE A 120 -3.08 -11.70 -7.45
C ILE A 120 -3.19 -10.50 -6.51
N LEU A 121 -2.37 -10.47 -5.46
CA LEU A 121 -2.31 -9.37 -4.51
C LEU A 121 -1.89 -8.04 -5.16
N ALA A 122 -0.87 -8.06 -6.02
CA ALA A 122 -0.49 -6.88 -6.80
C ALA A 122 -1.67 -6.37 -7.64
N ASN A 123 -2.39 -7.27 -8.31
CA ASN A 123 -3.56 -6.93 -9.12
C ASN A 123 -4.72 -6.39 -8.27
N ILE A 124 -4.90 -6.86 -7.03
CA ILE A 124 -5.88 -6.30 -6.09
C ILE A 124 -5.54 -4.84 -5.77
N PHE A 125 -4.29 -4.55 -5.41
CA PHE A 125 -3.85 -3.17 -5.14
C PHE A 125 -3.96 -2.28 -6.38
N ARG A 126 -3.64 -2.79 -7.57
CA ARG A 126 -3.88 -2.10 -8.83
C ARG A 126 -5.35 -1.73 -9.01
N LYS A 127 -6.28 -2.65 -8.72
CA LYS A 127 -7.74 -2.36 -8.80
C LYS A 127 -8.21 -1.36 -7.75
N LEU A 128 -7.62 -1.36 -6.56
CA LEU A 128 -7.90 -0.37 -5.55
C LEU A 128 -7.40 1.03 -5.95
N LYS A 129 -6.21 1.11 -6.56
CA LYS A 129 -5.65 2.33 -7.17
C LYS A 129 -6.55 2.84 -8.29
N GLU A 130 -6.88 2.01 -9.28
CA GLU A 130 -7.77 2.37 -10.40
C GLU A 130 -9.13 2.89 -9.89
N ALA A 131 -9.72 2.22 -8.89
CA ALA A 131 -10.98 2.63 -8.30
C ALA A 131 -10.88 3.99 -7.58
N ARG A 132 -9.76 4.27 -6.91
CA ARG A 132 -9.51 5.58 -6.29
C ARG A 132 -9.39 6.67 -7.35
N GLN A 133 -8.53 6.46 -8.34
CA GLN A 133 -8.32 7.40 -9.44
C GLN A 133 -9.62 7.73 -10.16
N LEU A 134 -10.47 6.73 -10.43
CA LEU A 134 -11.80 6.95 -10.99
C LEU A 134 -12.67 7.88 -10.13
N GLY A 135 -12.62 7.71 -8.80
CA GLY A 135 -13.36 8.59 -7.88
C GLY A 135 -12.83 10.02 -7.83
N GLU A 136 -11.50 10.18 -7.90
CA GLU A 136 -10.81 11.48 -7.91
C GLU A 136 -11.07 12.23 -9.22
N THR A 137 -10.87 11.58 -10.37
CA THR A 137 -11.18 12.14 -11.70
C THR A 137 -12.64 12.53 -11.80
N HIS A 138 -13.56 11.70 -11.31
CA HIS A 138 -14.98 12.08 -11.26
C HIS A 138 -15.20 13.35 -10.43
N GLY A 139 -14.52 13.52 -9.30
CA GLY A 139 -14.63 14.74 -8.50
C GLY A 139 -14.18 15.98 -9.28
N GLN A 140 -13.02 15.90 -9.94
CA GLN A 140 -12.45 16.96 -10.77
C GLN A 140 -13.37 17.33 -11.94
N ASP A 141 -13.87 16.33 -12.68
CA ASP A 141 -14.79 16.55 -13.80
C ASP A 141 -16.08 17.26 -13.36
N GLN A 142 -16.56 16.94 -12.15
CA GLN A 142 -17.77 17.55 -11.59
C GLN A 142 -17.54 18.98 -11.08
N GLU A 143 -16.32 19.31 -10.65
CA GLU A 143 -15.93 20.68 -10.32
C GLU A 143 -15.84 21.54 -11.58
N GLU A 144 -15.16 21.07 -12.62
CA GLU A 144 -15.07 21.76 -13.91
C GLU A 144 -16.47 22.02 -14.52
N LEU A 145 -17.37 21.04 -14.43
CA LEU A 145 -18.76 21.20 -14.87
C LEU A 145 -19.52 22.22 -14.03
N ALA A 146 -19.30 22.26 -12.71
CA ALA A 146 -19.94 23.23 -11.83
C ALA A 146 -19.47 24.67 -12.10
N GLU A 147 -18.21 24.86 -12.45
CA GLU A 147 -17.65 26.17 -12.85
C GLU A 147 -18.24 26.65 -14.18
N SER A 148 -18.48 25.73 -15.12
CA SER A 148 -19.01 26.07 -16.45
C SER A 148 -20.52 26.36 -16.46
N GLN A 149 -21.27 25.98 -15.42
CA GLN A 149 -22.74 26.03 -15.40
C GLN A 149 -23.29 26.53 -14.06
N GLU A 150 -23.87 27.73 -14.04
CA GLU A 150 -24.40 28.41 -12.84
C GLU A 150 -25.48 27.64 -12.04
N ASN A 151 -26.09 26.59 -12.60
CA ASN A 151 -27.12 25.78 -11.94
C ASN A 151 -26.85 24.27 -12.02
N TYR A 152 -25.57 23.87 -12.12
CA TYR A 152 -25.20 22.47 -12.17
C TYR A 152 -25.39 21.78 -10.82
N VAL A 153 -26.12 20.66 -10.82
CA VAL A 153 -26.25 19.79 -9.65
C VAL A 153 -25.18 18.70 -9.74
N ARG A 154 -24.22 18.73 -8.81
CA ARG A 154 -23.13 17.75 -8.73
C ARG A 154 -23.67 16.32 -8.62
N ALA A 155 -23.24 15.46 -9.53
CA ALA A 155 -23.58 14.05 -9.54
C ALA A 155 -22.61 13.24 -8.68
N THR A 156 -23.11 12.32 -7.85
CA THR A 156 -22.26 11.38 -7.09
C THR A 156 -21.90 10.16 -7.93
N LEU A 157 -20.68 9.64 -7.77
CA LEU A 157 -20.29 8.36 -8.35
C LEU A 157 -20.44 7.23 -7.33
N ARG A 158 -20.98 6.10 -7.79
CA ARG A 158 -20.89 4.81 -7.10
C ARG A 158 -20.73 3.69 -8.11
N GLN A 159 -19.58 3.04 -8.10
CA GLN A 159 -19.29 1.91 -8.98
C GLN A 159 -18.79 0.70 -8.18
N THR A 160 -19.23 -0.49 -8.59
CA THR A 160 -18.79 -1.75 -7.99
C THR A 160 -18.04 -2.59 -9.03
N GLN A 161 -16.89 -3.11 -8.65
CA GLN A 161 -16.10 -4.04 -9.42
C GLN A 161 -15.93 -5.34 -8.63
N ILE A 162 -16.12 -6.47 -9.30
CA ILE A 162 -15.95 -7.81 -8.72
C ILE A 162 -14.76 -8.46 -9.41
N LEU A 163 -13.69 -8.67 -8.65
CA LEU A 163 -12.51 -9.43 -9.06
C LEU A 163 -12.69 -10.89 -8.66
N VAL A 164 -12.83 -11.78 -9.63
CA VAL A 164 -13.03 -13.23 -9.45
C VAL A 164 -11.69 -13.94 -9.57
N ILE A 165 -11.34 -14.79 -8.60
CA ILE A 165 -10.02 -15.45 -8.51
C ILE A 165 -10.22 -16.98 -8.58
N PRO A 166 -10.49 -17.54 -9.77
CA PRO A 166 -10.77 -18.96 -9.93
C PRO A 166 -9.53 -19.87 -9.90
N ALA A 167 -8.34 -19.32 -10.19
CA ALA A 167 -7.16 -20.11 -10.56
C ALA A 167 -6.21 -20.43 -9.39
N SER A 168 -6.37 -19.77 -8.24
CA SER A 168 -5.41 -19.90 -7.13
C SER A 168 -5.83 -20.98 -6.14
N GLU A 169 -5.05 -22.05 -6.04
CA GLU A 169 -5.28 -23.13 -5.08
C GLU A 169 -5.09 -22.66 -3.64
N ASP A 170 -4.09 -21.82 -3.37
CA ASP A 170 -3.78 -21.30 -2.04
C ASP A 170 -4.93 -20.43 -1.49
N LEU A 171 -5.62 -19.68 -2.36
CA LEU A 171 -6.71 -18.78 -1.97
C LEU A 171 -8.09 -19.46 -1.96
N ASN A 172 -8.17 -20.77 -2.26
CA ASN A 172 -9.40 -21.56 -2.06
C ASN A 172 -9.63 -21.95 -0.58
N ASP A 173 -8.62 -21.76 0.27
CA ASP A 173 -8.80 -21.83 1.71
C ASP A 173 -9.37 -20.51 2.23
N PHE A 174 -10.55 -20.58 2.87
CA PHE A 174 -11.24 -19.41 3.38
C PHE A 174 -10.42 -18.67 4.44
N GLN A 175 -9.71 -19.37 5.32
CA GLN A 175 -8.96 -18.73 6.39
C GLN A 175 -7.78 -17.93 5.84
N VAL A 176 -7.08 -18.49 4.85
CA VAL A 176 -5.98 -17.80 4.16
C VAL A 176 -6.51 -16.57 3.43
N PHE A 177 -7.61 -16.73 2.68
CA PHE A 177 -8.20 -15.64 1.92
C PHE A 177 -8.76 -14.51 2.81
N ASP A 178 -9.45 -14.84 3.90
CA ASP A 178 -9.96 -13.88 4.87
C ASP A 178 -8.81 -13.12 5.57
N GLN A 179 -7.78 -13.82 6.03
CA GLN A 179 -6.60 -13.19 6.63
C GLN A 179 -5.90 -12.24 5.65
N LEU A 180 -5.74 -12.64 4.39
CA LEU A 180 -5.17 -11.80 3.35
C LEU A 180 -5.97 -10.51 3.18
N VAL A 181 -7.30 -10.61 3.02
CA VAL A 181 -8.15 -9.43 2.80
C VAL A 181 -8.21 -8.53 4.04
N ASN A 182 -8.19 -9.11 5.24
CA ASN A 182 -8.12 -8.35 6.48
C ASN A 182 -6.77 -7.60 6.59
N ALA A 183 -5.66 -8.23 6.22
CA ALA A 183 -4.35 -7.59 6.18
C ALA A 183 -4.29 -6.46 5.15
N ILE A 184 -4.89 -6.62 3.95
CA ILE A 184 -5.04 -5.53 2.97
C ILE A 184 -5.83 -4.36 3.57
N ASN A 185 -6.97 -4.65 4.22
CA ASN A 185 -7.81 -3.61 4.81
C ASN A 185 -7.15 -2.91 6.01
N GLU A 186 -6.32 -3.62 6.79
CA GLU A 186 -5.49 -3.03 7.84
C GLU A 186 -4.41 -2.12 7.24
N ALA A 187 -3.66 -2.62 6.26
CA ALA A 187 -2.64 -1.87 5.55
C ALA A 187 -3.20 -0.59 4.92
N ARG A 188 -4.41 -0.65 4.33
CA ARG A 188 -5.09 0.52 3.76
C ARG A 188 -5.63 1.50 4.79
N ARG A 189 -6.00 1.03 5.99
CA ARG A 189 -6.40 1.90 7.10
C ARG A 189 -5.19 2.62 7.67
N ALA A 190 -4.11 1.89 7.91
CA ALA A 190 -2.80 2.46 8.24
C ALA A 190 -2.34 3.41 7.12
N ALA A 191 -2.74 3.15 5.87
CA ALA A 191 -2.35 3.97 4.74
C ALA A 191 -2.97 5.34 4.62
N ARG A 192 -4.10 5.58 5.30
CA ARG A 192 -4.68 6.92 5.36
C ARG A 192 -3.78 7.92 6.08
N ASP A 193 -2.79 7.40 6.81
CA ASP A 193 -1.78 8.20 7.48
C ASP A 193 -0.50 8.37 6.61
N TYR A 194 -0.41 7.80 5.39
CA TYR A 194 0.74 8.06 4.49
C TYR A 194 0.52 9.36 3.73
N VAL A 195 1.60 10.14 3.63
CA VAL A 195 1.67 11.39 2.88
C VAL A 195 2.76 11.18 1.83
N THR A 196 2.41 11.32 0.55
CA THR A 196 3.39 11.32 -0.55
C THR A 196 3.80 12.75 -0.89
N ASP A 197 4.88 12.91 -1.66
CA ASP A 197 5.41 14.24 -2.04
C ASP A 197 4.33 15.13 -2.66
N HIS A 198 3.61 14.60 -3.64
CA HIS A 198 2.46 15.27 -4.25
C HIS A 198 1.32 15.62 -3.27
N SER A 199 1.18 14.87 -2.17
CA SER A 199 0.17 15.19 -1.16
C SER A 199 0.58 16.43 -0.35
N LEU A 200 1.88 16.63 -0.12
CA LEU A 200 2.40 17.86 0.50
C LEU A 200 2.36 19.03 -0.46
N GLU A 201 2.73 18.84 -1.73
CA GLU A 201 2.62 19.92 -2.74
C GLU A 201 1.20 20.48 -2.81
N ARG A 202 0.17 19.61 -2.84
CA ARG A 202 -1.23 20.03 -2.79
C ARG A 202 -1.59 20.73 -1.47
N LEU A 203 -1.02 20.30 -0.35
CA LEU A 203 -1.26 20.94 0.95
C LEU A 203 -0.59 22.32 1.03
N ASP A 204 0.60 22.47 0.48
CA ASP A 204 1.34 23.73 0.44
C ASP A 204 0.64 24.73 -0.48
N GLU A 205 0.17 24.29 -1.64
CA GLU A 205 -0.69 25.09 -2.53
C GLU A 205 -1.97 25.55 -1.79
N LYS A 206 -2.55 24.70 -0.94
CA LYS A 206 -3.71 25.04 -0.12
C LYS A 206 -3.39 26.02 1.03
N LEU A 207 -2.20 25.93 1.64
CA LEU A 207 -1.81 26.74 2.80
C LEU A 207 -1.27 28.12 2.40
N TYR A 208 -0.60 28.19 1.26
CA TYR A 208 0.15 29.37 0.82
C TYR A 208 -0.30 29.90 -0.55
N GLY A 209 -1.27 29.26 -1.21
CA GLY A 209 -1.93 29.80 -2.39
C GLY A 209 -2.65 31.12 -2.07
N ASP A 210 -2.67 32.04 -3.03
CA ASP A 210 -3.27 33.36 -2.85
C ASP A 210 -4.74 33.24 -2.41
N ASP A 211 -5.07 33.88 -1.28
CA ASP A 211 -6.36 33.84 -0.59
C ASP A 211 -7.59 34.24 -1.45
N GLU A 212 -7.38 34.78 -2.65
CA GLU A 212 -8.43 35.13 -3.61
C GLU A 212 -9.07 33.91 -4.29
N ASP A 213 -8.37 32.75 -4.28
CA ASP A 213 -8.88 31.46 -4.77
C ASP A 213 -9.33 30.53 -3.62
N LYS A 214 -9.78 31.10 -2.50
CA LYS A 214 -10.56 30.38 -1.46
C LYS A 214 -11.95 30.01 -1.99
N HIS A 215 -12.00 29.20 -3.04
CA HIS A 215 -13.15 28.35 -3.28
C HIS A 215 -13.36 27.54 -2.00
N ASP A 216 -14.55 27.63 -1.41
CA ASP A 216 -14.95 26.83 -0.25
C ASP A 216 -14.45 25.39 -0.43
N ASP A 217 -13.39 25.04 0.30
CA ASP A 217 -12.58 23.81 0.25
C ASP A 217 -13.37 22.57 0.66
N LYS A 218 -14.42 22.36 -0.09
CA LYS A 218 -15.30 21.23 -0.04
C LYS A 218 -14.60 20.23 -0.99
N GLU A 219 -13.59 19.57 -0.46
CA GLU A 219 -12.85 18.53 -1.18
C GLU A 219 -13.78 17.31 -1.39
N TRP A 220 -13.83 16.81 -2.63
CA TRP A 220 -14.60 15.61 -2.92
C TRP A 220 -14.17 14.45 -2.04
N VAL A 221 -15.14 13.78 -1.43
CA VAL A 221 -14.84 12.65 -0.57
C VAL A 221 -14.87 11.38 -1.41
N VAL A 222 -13.68 10.87 -1.73
CA VAL A 222 -13.50 9.58 -2.38
C VAL A 222 -13.30 8.49 -1.33
N SER A 223 -14.14 7.45 -1.40
CA SER A 223 -14.04 6.27 -0.54
C SER A 223 -13.98 5.00 -1.38
N VAL A 224 -12.99 4.16 -1.11
CA VAL A 224 -12.81 2.87 -1.77
C VAL A 224 -12.89 1.76 -0.72
N ASN A 225 -13.93 0.94 -0.82
CA ASN A 225 -14.20 -0.19 0.05
C ASN A 225 -13.72 -1.49 -0.61
N CYS A 226 -13.19 -2.42 0.19
CA CYS A 226 -12.72 -3.73 -0.23
C CYS A 226 -13.33 -4.81 0.66
N ALA A 227 -14.18 -5.66 0.09
CA ALA A 227 -14.82 -6.77 0.77
C ALA A 227 -14.54 -8.07 0.05
N HIS A 228 -14.64 -9.20 0.74
CA HIS A 228 -14.44 -10.52 0.14
C HIS A 228 -15.73 -11.33 0.10
N LEU A 229 -15.82 -12.21 -0.89
CA LEU A 229 -16.81 -13.27 -1.06
C LEU A 229 -16.04 -14.57 -1.26
N HIS A 230 -16.52 -15.67 -0.70
CA HIS A 230 -15.81 -16.94 -0.77
C HIS A 230 -16.77 -18.14 -0.77
N PRO A 231 -16.50 -19.23 -1.52
CA PRO A 231 -17.41 -20.39 -1.57
C PRO A 231 -17.71 -20.97 -0.19
N LYS A 232 -16.68 -21.03 0.65
CA LYS A 232 -16.73 -21.54 2.03
C LYS A 232 -17.07 -20.46 3.07
N PHE A 233 -17.57 -19.29 2.66
CA PHE A 233 -17.88 -18.21 3.60
C PHE A 233 -18.94 -18.65 4.61
N GLY A 234 -18.64 -18.51 5.89
CA GLY A 234 -19.54 -18.91 6.98
C GLY A 234 -19.76 -20.41 7.10
N GLU A 235 -18.87 -21.25 6.53
CA GLU A 235 -18.79 -22.66 6.92
C GLU A 235 -18.28 -22.75 8.36
N LYS A 236 -19.13 -23.24 9.25
CA LYS A 236 -18.79 -23.42 10.66
C LYS A 236 -17.98 -24.68 10.84
N THR A 237 -16.97 -24.64 11.70
CA THR A 237 -16.27 -25.86 12.10
C THR A 237 -17.21 -26.77 12.90
N PRO A 238 -17.00 -28.09 12.93
CA PRO A 238 -17.82 -29.00 13.75
C PRO A 238 -17.88 -28.58 15.22
N GLU A 239 -16.80 -28.02 15.75
CA GLU A 239 -16.73 -27.49 17.12
C GLU A 239 -17.63 -26.27 17.31
N GLN A 240 -17.66 -25.35 16.34
CA GLN A 240 -18.54 -24.18 16.36
C GLN A 240 -20.00 -24.57 16.23
N GLN A 241 -20.32 -25.54 15.36
CA GLN A 241 -21.68 -26.08 15.23
C GLN A 241 -22.15 -26.70 16.54
N LEU A 242 -21.28 -27.48 17.21
CA LEU A 242 -21.61 -28.12 18.47
C LEU A 242 -21.81 -27.10 19.59
N LYS A 243 -21.00 -26.04 19.63
CA LYS A 243 -21.15 -24.93 20.58
C LYS A 243 -22.44 -24.15 20.34
N GLU A 244 -22.78 -23.86 19.09
CA GLU A 244 -24.02 -23.14 18.76
C GLU A 244 -25.27 -23.96 19.09
N LEU A 245 -25.25 -25.27 18.85
CA LEU A 245 -26.31 -26.18 19.29
C LEU A 245 -26.49 -26.15 20.82
N GLN A 246 -25.38 -26.10 21.58
CA GLN A 246 -25.44 -25.97 23.03
C GLN A 246 -25.97 -24.61 23.49
N GLU A 247 -25.70 -23.53 22.75
CA GLU A 247 -26.22 -22.19 23.05
C GLU A 247 -27.71 -22.07 22.70
N GLU A 248 -28.15 -22.65 21.58
CA GLU A 248 -29.57 -22.72 21.18
C GLU A 248 -30.41 -23.52 22.18
N ASP A 249 -29.88 -24.64 22.71
CA ASP A 249 -30.53 -25.42 23.77
C ASP A 249 -30.72 -24.61 25.08
N ASN A 250 -29.89 -23.59 25.32
CA ASN A 250 -29.91 -22.77 26.52
C ASN A 250 -30.75 -21.49 26.41
N GLU A 251 -30.86 -20.88 25.21
CA GLU A 251 -31.49 -19.55 25.04
C GLU A 251 -33.02 -19.58 24.81
N GLY A 252 -33.63 -20.75 24.63
CA GLY A 252 -35.04 -20.98 24.94
C GLY A 252 -36.12 -20.28 24.10
N GLU A 253 -35.77 -19.45 23.11
CA GLU A 253 -36.66 -19.03 22.01
C GLU A 253 -35.84 -18.44 20.86
N VAL A 254 -35.95 -19.04 19.67
CA VAL A 254 -35.19 -18.64 18.49
C VAL A 254 -36.08 -17.79 17.58
N ASP A 255 -35.69 -16.53 17.34
CA ASP A 255 -36.35 -15.68 16.34
C ASP A 255 -36.07 -16.23 14.93
N LEU A 256 -37.06 -16.93 14.37
CA LEU A 256 -37.01 -17.52 13.04
C LEU A 256 -36.71 -16.48 11.95
N ASN A 257 -37.21 -15.25 12.09
CA ASN A 257 -36.97 -14.20 11.10
C ASN A 257 -35.51 -13.73 11.14
N LEU A 258 -34.93 -13.64 12.34
CA LEU A 258 -33.53 -13.27 12.52
C LEU A 258 -32.58 -14.37 12.01
N GLN A 259 -32.91 -15.64 12.26
CA GLN A 259 -32.14 -16.77 11.74
C GLN A 259 -32.17 -16.81 10.20
N GLU A 260 -33.36 -16.70 9.60
CA GLU A 260 -33.51 -16.70 8.16
C GLU A 260 -32.75 -15.51 7.52
N TYR A 261 -32.80 -14.33 8.15
CA TYR A 261 -32.02 -13.17 7.73
C TYR A 261 -30.51 -13.42 7.81
N LYS A 262 -30.01 -14.01 8.90
CA LYS A 262 -28.59 -14.36 9.07
C LYS A 262 -28.16 -15.37 8.00
N GLU A 263 -28.96 -16.41 7.75
CA GLU A 263 -28.68 -17.42 6.73
C GLU A 263 -28.62 -16.80 5.33
N ARG A 264 -29.59 -15.96 4.98
CA ARG A 264 -29.59 -15.24 3.69
C ARG A 264 -28.35 -14.35 3.54
N ARG A 265 -27.95 -13.64 4.59
CA ARG A 265 -26.74 -12.80 4.59
C ARG A 265 -25.47 -13.64 4.41
N LEU A 266 -25.42 -14.85 4.97
CA LEU A 266 -24.31 -15.78 4.76
C LEU A 266 -24.31 -16.32 3.32
N LEU A 267 -25.45 -16.74 2.79
CA LEU A 267 -25.59 -17.23 1.42
C LEU A 267 -25.19 -16.17 0.39
N ALA A 268 -25.56 -14.92 0.60
CA ALA A 268 -25.17 -13.81 -0.27
C ALA A 268 -23.65 -13.55 -0.29
N ARG A 269 -22.90 -14.06 0.69
CA ARG A 269 -21.43 -13.99 0.75
C ARG A 269 -20.73 -15.24 0.19
N ARG A 270 -21.49 -16.28 -0.15
CA ARG A 270 -20.98 -17.53 -0.74
C ARG A 270 -20.95 -17.44 -2.25
N SER A 271 -19.89 -16.82 -2.79
CA SER A 271 -19.63 -16.77 -4.22
C SER A 271 -19.15 -18.13 -4.77
N PRO A 272 -19.32 -18.43 -6.07
CA PRO A 272 -18.85 -19.68 -6.67
C PRO A 272 -17.32 -19.84 -6.66
N TYR A 273 -16.59 -18.72 -6.60
CA TYR A 273 -15.14 -18.64 -6.53
C TYR A 273 -14.73 -17.63 -5.47
N PRO A 274 -13.50 -17.69 -4.93
CA PRO A 274 -12.93 -16.58 -4.16
C PRO A 274 -13.01 -15.29 -4.98
N SER A 275 -13.64 -14.26 -4.41
CA SER A 275 -13.85 -12.99 -5.11
C SER A 275 -13.66 -11.79 -4.18
N ILE A 276 -13.19 -10.69 -4.75
CA ILE A 276 -13.05 -9.40 -4.05
C ILE A 276 -14.00 -8.40 -4.69
N VAL A 277 -14.72 -7.69 -3.84
CA VAL A 277 -15.63 -6.61 -4.20
C VAL A 277 -14.95 -5.29 -3.88
N VAL A 278 -14.63 -4.53 -4.92
CA VAL A 278 -14.13 -3.17 -4.82
C VAL A 278 -15.28 -2.21 -5.11
N GLU A 279 -15.63 -1.36 -4.16
CA GLU A 279 -16.66 -0.33 -4.35
C GLU A 279 -16.02 1.05 -4.18
N VAL A 280 -16.08 1.87 -5.22
CA VAL A 280 -15.74 3.30 -5.13
C VAL A 280 -17.01 4.11 -4.95
N ARG A 281 -16.94 5.11 -4.06
CA ARG A 281 -17.92 6.19 -3.96
C ARG A 281 -17.18 7.52 -4.03
N SER A 282 -17.61 8.40 -4.91
CA SER A 282 -17.18 9.80 -4.95
C SER A 282 -18.39 10.65 -4.67
N MET A 283 -18.36 11.37 -3.55
CA MET A 283 -19.50 12.17 -3.09
C MET A 283 -19.12 13.64 -3.06
N ALA A 284 -20.06 14.44 -3.56
CA ALA A 284 -19.97 15.87 -3.39
C ALA A 284 -19.86 16.19 -1.89
N PRO A 285 -19.05 17.18 -1.54
CA PRO A 285 -18.90 17.65 -0.17
C PRO A 285 -20.26 18.07 0.39
N PRO A 286 -20.53 17.84 1.69
CA PRO A 286 -21.78 18.25 2.28
C PRO A 286 -21.97 19.76 2.15
N GLU A 287 -23.06 20.18 1.52
CA GLU A 287 -23.49 21.57 1.53
C GLU A 287 -23.92 21.94 2.95
N PHE A 288 -22.98 22.48 3.74
CA PHE A 288 -23.34 23.21 4.95
C PHE A 288 -24.12 24.45 4.53
N THR A 289 -25.44 24.35 4.57
CA THR A 289 -26.29 25.53 4.63
C THR A 289 -26.11 26.11 6.03
N PRO A 290 -25.50 27.29 6.19
CA PRO A 290 -25.41 27.91 7.50
C PRO A 290 -26.84 28.02 8.04
N PRO A 291 -27.07 27.68 9.33
CA PRO A 291 -28.40 27.82 9.90
C PRO A 291 -28.89 29.25 9.66
N PRO A 292 -30.18 29.44 9.31
CA PRO A 292 -30.72 30.78 9.08
C PRO A 292 -30.34 31.66 10.27
N PRO A 293 -29.91 32.91 10.03
CA PRO A 293 -29.42 33.78 11.09
C PRO A 293 -30.47 33.79 12.19
N LYS A 294 -30.12 33.23 13.34
CA LYS A 294 -30.98 33.31 14.52
C LYS A 294 -31.18 34.81 14.75
N THR A 295 -32.43 35.25 14.63
CA THR A 295 -32.85 36.60 14.99
C THR A 295 -32.15 36.96 16.30
N PRO A 296 -31.47 38.12 16.40
CA PRO A 296 -30.67 38.44 17.58
C PRO A 296 -31.53 38.24 18.83
N GLN A 297 -31.24 37.17 19.57
CA GLN A 297 -31.78 37.04 20.92
C GLN A 297 -31.23 38.24 21.67
N GLN A 298 -32.15 39.09 22.15
CA GLN A 298 -31.80 40.20 23.03
C GLN A 298 -30.84 39.67 24.09
N PRO A 299 -29.67 40.30 24.28
CA PRO A 299 -28.74 39.87 25.30
C PRO A 299 -29.47 39.86 26.63
N GLN A 300 -29.55 38.70 27.28
CA GLN A 300 -29.85 38.66 28.70
C GLN A 300 -28.74 39.45 29.39
N ALA A 301 -29.14 40.39 30.24
CA ALA A 301 -28.22 41.19 31.04
C ALA A 301 -27.31 40.24 31.81
N VAL A 302 -26.03 40.20 31.41
CA VAL A 302 -24.96 39.59 32.19
C VAL A 302 -24.67 40.58 33.30
N GLU A 303 -24.84 40.13 34.54
CA GLU A 303 -24.45 40.90 35.72
C GLU A 303 -22.94 41.12 35.69
N ASP A 304 -22.56 42.38 35.94
CA ASP A 304 -21.19 42.86 35.99
C ASP A 304 -20.44 42.21 37.18
N ASP A 305 -19.54 41.27 36.91
CA ASP A 305 -18.45 40.95 37.82
C ASP A 305 -17.18 41.66 37.34
N ASP A 306 -16.88 42.72 38.08
CA ASP A 306 -15.69 43.57 38.07
C ASP A 306 -14.47 42.76 38.56
N ASP A 307 -13.59 42.35 37.63
CA ASP A 307 -12.22 41.97 37.94
C ASP A 307 -11.25 42.55 36.91
N GLY A 308 -10.67 43.69 37.28
CA GLY A 308 -9.68 44.41 36.50
C GLY A 308 -8.37 43.64 36.31
N VAL A 309 -8.08 43.28 35.06
CA VAL A 309 -6.73 42.94 34.61
C VAL A 309 -6.31 43.93 33.53
N LYS A 310 -5.37 44.82 33.90
CA LYS A 310 -4.67 45.72 32.98
C LYS A 310 -3.71 44.92 32.11
N THR A 311 -4.10 44.60 30.88
CA THR A 311 -3.14 44.29 29.81
C THR A 311 -2.83 45.58 29.06
N SER A 312 -1.64 46.13 29.31
CA SER A 312 -1.03 47.17 28.50
C SER A 312 -0.84 46.67 27.08
N ALA A 313 -1.64 47.20 26.16
CA ALA A 313 -1.35 47.13 24.73
C ALA A 313 -0.12 48.01 24.46
N ASP A 314 1.03 47.38 24.22
CA ASP A 314 2.17 48.06 23.62
C ASP A 314 1.80 48.40 22.17
N ASP A 315 1.51 49.68 21.96
CA ASP A 315 1.54 50.36 20.67
C ASP A 315 2.95 50.17 20.05
N VAL A 316 3.12 49.13 19.24
CA VAL A 316 4.24 49.08 18.29
C VAL A 316 3.90 50.07 17.17
N LYS A 317 4.27 51.33 17.40
CA LYS A 317 4.32 52.34 16.34
C LYS A 317 5.32 51.86 15.29
N ILE A 318 4.78 51.41 14.16
CA ILE A 318 5.56 51.17 12.95
C ILE A 318 6.03 52.53 12.46
N ASP A 319 7.27 52.89 12.81
CA ASP A 319 7.88 54.15 12.36
C ASP A 319 8.13 54.10 10.84
N SER A 320 7.94 55.25 10.19
CA SER A 320 8.13 55.47 8.74
C SER A 320 9.50 54.99 8.22
N GLU A 321 10.54 55.01 9.08
CA GLU A 321 11.86 54.48 8.76
C GLU A 321 11.87 52.96 8.53
N PHE A 322 11.03 52.19 9.24
CA PHE A 322 10.91 50.74 9.06
C PHE A 322 10.23 50.40 7.73
N VAL A 323 9.22 51.18 7.34
CA VAL A 323 8.56 51.06 6.03
C VAL A 323 9.54 51.41 4.90
N GLN A 324 10.36 52.46 5.05
CA GLN A 324 11.40 52.81 4.08
C GLN A 324 12.52 51.75 3.97
N GLN A 325 12.87 51.08 5.06
CA GLN A 325 13.83 49.96 5.01
C GLN A 325 13.26 48.74 4.26
N LEU A 326 11.98 48.44 4.43
CA LEU A 326 11.29 47.40 3.67
C LEU A 326 11.21 47.77 2.18
N GLU A 327 10.81 48.99 1.84
CA GLU A 327 10.77 49.48 0.46
C GLU A 327 12.17 49.46 -0.20
N ALA A 328 13.23 49.74 0.55
CA ALA A 328 14.61 49.65 0.06
C ALA A 328 15.10 48.20 -0.16
N LEU A 329 14.62 47.25 0.65
CA LEU A 329 14.89 45.82 0.47
C LEU A 329 14.17 45.25 -0.76
N PHE A 330 12.92 45.67 -1.01
CA PHE A 330 12.16 45.24 -2.18
C PHE A 330 12.58 45.97 -3.48
N SER A 331 13.02 47.23 -3.39
CA SER A 331 13.56 47.96 -4.55
C SER A 331 14.92 47.44 -5.02
N LYS A 332 15.69 46.78 -4.13
CA LYS A 332 16.93 46.09 -4.52
C LYS A 332 16.69 44.73 -5.18
N SER A 333 15.49 44.17 -5.05
CA SER A 333 15.13 42.90 -5.71
C SER A 333 14.56 43.07 -7.12
N SER A 334 14.27 44.31 -7.56
CA SER A 334 13.60 44.58 -8.83
C SER A 334 14.46 45.26 -9.91
N ILE A 335 15.75 45.53 -9.63
CA ILE A 335 16.70 46.04 -10.62
C ILE A 335 17.75 44.98 -10.93
N GLN A 336 17.42 44.08 -11.87
CA GLN A 336 18.37 43.53 -12.83
C GLN A 336 17.61 43.29 -14.15
N LYS A 337 17.67 44.29 -15.02
CA LYS A 337 17.31 44.16 -16.44
C LYS A 337 18.58 43.90 -17.25
N GLU A 338 18.41 43.02 -18.22
CA GLU A 338 19.23 42.79 -19.42
C GLU A 338 20.51 41.99 -19.22
N GLY A 339 20.37 40.68 -19.39
CA GLY A 339 21.46 39.74 -19.59
C GLY A 339 20.89 38.36 -19.91
N ASP A 340 20.70 38.07 -21.19
CA ASP A 340 20.28 36.77 -21.75
C ASP A 340 21.26 35.60 -21.42
N GLY A 341 22.23 35.80 -20.52
CA GLY A 341 23.22 34.79 -20.12
C GLY A 341 22.95 34.10 -18.78
N PHE A 342 22.03 34.60 -17.94
CA PHE A 342 21.76 33.94 -16.64
C PHE A 342 20.97 32.64 -16.82
N TYR A 343 19.92 32.67 -17.65
CA TYR A 343 19.11 31.48 -17.95
C TYR A 343 19.84 30.46 -18.81
N ASP A 344 20.75 30.87 -19.70
CA ASP A 344 21.61 29.94 -20.46
C ASP A 344 22.71 29.30 -19.58
N SER A 345 23.26 30.04 -18.62
CA SER A 345 24.21 29.50 -17.62
C SER A 345 23.53 28.52 -16.67
N ILE A 346 22.29 28.83 -16.23
CA ILE A 346 21.50 27.93 -15.41
C ILE A 346 21.00 26.72 -16.22
N GLY A 347 20.52 26.90 -17.46
CA GLY A 347 20.07 25.82 -18.33
C GLY A 347 21.18 24.82 -18.65
N SER A 348 22.37 25.29 -18.99
CA SER A 348 23.53 24.43 -19.26
C SER A 348 24.07 23.72 -18.01
N HIS A 349 23.93 24.31 -16.82
CA HIS A 349 24.26 23.64 -15.55
C HIS A 349 23.15 22.69 -15.05
N ILE A 350 21.87 22.98 -15.28
CA ILE A 350 20.74 22.12 -14.93
C ILE A 350 20.75 20.83 -15.76
N GLU A 351 21.09 20.92 -17.05
CA GLU A 351 21.26 19.72 -17.90
C GLU A 351 22.36 18.79 -17.38
N THR A 352 23.39 19.31 -16.69
CA THR A 352 24.46 18.49 -16.11
C THR A 352 24.06 17.80 -14.79
N PHE A 353 23.19 18.44 -13.98
CA PHE A 353 22.60 17.79 -12.78
C PHE A 353 21.52 16.75 -13.12
N SER A 354 20.91 16.85 -14.30
CA SER A 354 19.89 15.90 -14.81
C SER A 354 20.41 14.47 -15.08
N SER A 355 21.73 14.26 -15.09
CA SER A 355 22.31 12.94 -15.39
C SER A 355 22.24 11.93 -14.22
N VAL A 356 22.05 12.39 -12.98
CA VAL A 356 22.09 11.52 -11.80
C VAL A 356 20.66 11.14 -11.41
N THR A 357 20.24 9.95 -11.84
CA THR A 357 18.93 9.42 -11.46
C THR A 357 18.91 8.96 -10.00
N PRO A 358 17.77 9.02 -9.28
CA PRO A 358 17.64 8.47 -7.93
C PRO A 358 18.10 7.01 -7.83
N MET A 359 17.86 6.23 -8.89
CA MET A 359 18.37 4.87 -9.04
C MET A 359 19.90 4.79 -8.94
N MET A 360 20.62 5.65 -9.67
CA MET A 360 22.08 5.66 -9.64
C MET A 360 22.63 6.05 -8.26
N VAL A 361 21.99 7.02 -7.59
CA VAL A 361 22.37 7.42 -6.23
C VAL A 361 22.21 6.24 -5.27
N ALA A 362 21.06 5.56 -5.30
CA ALA A 362 20.78 4.39 -4.47
C ALA A 362 21.77 3.24 -4.75
N GLN A 363 22.04 2.94 -6.03
CA GLN A 363 22.98 1.90 -6.43
C GLN A 363 24.39 2.17 -5.91
N ASN A 364 24.90 3.39 -6.12
CA ASN A 364 26.25 3.77 -5.66
C ASN A 364 26.38 3.71 -4.14
N TRP A 365 25.34 4.14 -3.41
CA TRP A 365 25.34 4.07 -1.96
C TRP A 365 25.28 2.62 -1.45
N ILE A 366 24.42 1.79 -2.03
CA ILE A 366 24.24 0.38 -1.64
C ILE A 366 25.52 -0.43 -1.91
N ASP A 367 26.20 -0.19 -3.04
CA ASP A 367 27.47 -0.82 -3.36
C ASP A 367 28.56 -0.56 -2.31
N GLN A 368 28.51 0.60 -1.65
CA GLN A 368 29.49 1.00 -0.64
C GLN A 368 29.11 0.61 0.79
N ASN A 369 27.81 0.50 1.09
CA ASN A 369 27.31 0.43 2.48
C ASN A 369 26.56 -0.86 2.82
N ASP A 370 26.01 -1.59 1.85
CA ASP A 370 25.30 -2.85 2.13
C ASP A 370 26.23 -4.06 1.90
N PRO A 371 26.72 -4.73 2.96
CA PRO A 371 27.63 -5.87 2.82
C PRO A 371 26.97 -7.09 2.17
N LEU A 372 25.64 -7.13 2.07
CA LEU A 372 24.88 -8.20 1.42
C LEU A 372 24.69 -7.94 -0.08
N PHE A 373 25.14 -6.80 -0.59
CA PHE A 373 25.03 -6.47 -2.00
C PHE A 373 25.96 -7.35 -2.86
N ASP A 374 25.39 -7.99 -3.88
CA ASP A 374 26.11 -8.74 -4.90
C ASP A 374 25.49 -8.43 -6.26
N VAL A 375 26.27 -7.81 -7.15
CA VAL A 375 25.86 -7.40 -8.50
C VAL A 375 25.21 -8.55 -9.30
N THR A 376 25.59 -9.80 -9.01
CA THR A 376 25.06 -10.98 -9.73
C THR A 376 23.81 -11.58 -9.09
N LYS A 377 23.53 -11.29 -7.82
CA LYS A 377 22.40 -11.85 -7.05
C LYS A 377 21.36 -10.82 -6.66
N CYS A 378 21.63 -9.55 -6.94
CA CYS A 378 20.76 -8.44 -6.59
C CYS A 378 20.11 -7.81 -7.81
N ALA A 379 18.93 -7.24 -7.60
CA ALA A 379 18.20 -6.48 -8.62
C ALA A 379 17.79 -5.12 -8.08
N PHE A 380 17.70 -4.14 -8.97
CA PHE A 380 17.14 -2.84 -8.65
C PHE A 380 15.94 -2.55 -9.55
N THR A 381 14.87 -2.07 -8.94
CA THR A 381 13.68 -1.58 -9.63
C THR A 381 13.28 -0.26 -9.03
N VAL A 382 12.88 0.70 -9.87
CA VAL A 382 12.43 2.02 -9.44
C VAL A 382 10.94 2.16 -9.73
N SER A 383 10.22 2.84 -8.85
CA SER A 383 8.84 3.23 -9.06
C SER A 383 8.69 4.72 -8.79
N ASP A 384 7.83 5.38 -9.55
CA ASP A 384 7.37 6.74 -9.33
C ASP A 384 6.04 6.75 -8.52
N ALA A 385 5.80 5.74 -7.68
CA ALA A 385 4.54 5.57 -6.98
C ALA A 385 4.08 6.86 -6.28
N THR A 386 2.94 7.37 -6.73
CA THR A 386 2.34 8.62 -6.24
C THR A 386 1.28 8.34 -5.17
N TYR A 387 0.71 7.14 -5.20
CA TYR A 387 -0.27 6.64 -4.25
C TYR A 387 0.26 5.46 -3.45
N VAL A 388 -0.26 5.27 -2.25
CA VAL A 388 0.13 4.13 -1.40
C VAL A 388 -0.31 2.80 -2.01
N ASP A 389 -1.53 2.74 -2.57
CA ASP A 389 -2.03 1.54 -3.24
C ASP A 389 -1.09 1.14 -4.40
N GLU A 390 -0.46 2.11 -5.08
CA GLU A 390 0.57 1.90 -6.10
C GLU A 390 1.91 1.39 -5.53
N ALA A 391 2.33 1.90 -4.37
CA ALA A 391 3.53 1.40 -3.69
C ALA A 391 3.36 -0.08 -3.27
N TYR A 392 2.19 -0.47 -2.76
CA TYR A 392 1.88 -1.87 -2.47
C TYR A 392 1.83 -2.71 -3.76
N GLU A 393 1.16 -2.25 -4.81
CA GLU A 393 1.16 -2.90 -6.14
C GLU A 393 2.60 -3.16 -6.60
N PHE A 394 3.48 -2.15 -6.51
CA PHE A 394 4.87 -2.25 -6.93
C PHE A 394 5.64 -3.29 -6.11
N VAL A 395 5.51 -3.29 -4.78
CA VAL A 395 6.16 -4.29 -3.92
C VAL A 395 5.72 -5.71 -4.28
N PHE A 396 4.41 -5.95 -4.40
CA PHE A 396 3.88 -7.29 -4.63
C PHE A 396 4.10 -7.78 -6.07
N THR A 397 4.16 -6.87 -7.05
CA THR A 397 4.58 -7.20 -8.42
C THR A 397 6.00 -7.76 -8.42
N ASN A 398 6.92 -7.09 -7.72
CA ASN A 398 8.31 -7.53 -7.62
C ASN A 398 8.46 -8.82 -6.80
N LEU A 399 7.70 -8.97 -5.73
CA LEU A 399 7.65 -10.22 -4.97
C LEU A 399 7.15 -11.39 -5.83
N ALA A 400 6.14 -11.19 -6.65
CA ALA A 400 5.64 -12.20 -7.57
C ALA A 400 6.69 -12.62 -8.60
N MET A 401 7.40 -11.64 -9.17
CA MET A 401 8.52 -11.90 -10.08
C MET A 401 9.60 -12.75 -9.41
N GLN A 402 10.03 -12.39 -8.20
CA GLN A 402 10.97 -13.21 -7.42
C GLN A 402 10.43 -14.62 -7.19
N THR A 403 9.17 -14.73 -6.75
CA THR A 403 8.52 -16.01 -6.43
C THR A 403 8.49 -16.93 -7.65
N SER A 404 8.13 -16.41 -8.83
CA SER A 404 8.14 -17.17 -10.08
C SER A 404 9.54 -17.71 -10.44
N HIS A 405 10.60 -16.93 -10.20
CA HIS A 405 11.97 -17.34 -10.44
C HIS A 405 12.47 -18.40 -9.44
N PHE A 406 12.02 -18.36 -8.18
CA PHE A 406 12.42 -19.32 -7.16
C PHE A 406 11.63 -20.63 -7.23
N LEU A 407 10.32 -20.56 -7.45
CA LEU A 407 9.48 -21.76 -7.48
C LEU A 407 9.68 -22.59 -8.76
N SER A 408 9.82 -21.94 -9.92
CA SER A 408 10.03 -22.65 -11.20
C SER A 408 11.33 -23.47 -11.28
N LYS A 409 12.32 -23.15 -10.44
CA LYS A 409 13.66 -23.76 -10.46
C LYS A 409 13.85 -24.92 -9.49
N THR A 410 12.87 -25.20 -8.62
CA THR A 410 12.97 -26.33 -7.67
C THR A 410 12.77 -27.70 -8.32
N SER A 411 12.43 -27.77 -9.60
CA SER A 411 12.10 -29.00 -10.33
C SER A 411 13.26 -29.63 -11.12
N THR A 412 14.42 -28.98 -11.25
CA THR A 412 15.62 -29.58 -11.87
C THR A 412 16.88 -29.32 -11.05
N ALA A 413 17.34 -30.37 -10.37
CA ALA A 413 18.55 -30.39 -9.55
C ALA A 413 19.82 -30.18 -10.39
N GLY A 414 20.19 -28.93 -10.63
CA GLY A 414 21.44 -28.59 -11.32
C GLY A 414 21.62 -27.10 -11.48
N GLU A 415 22.51 -26.53 -10.66
CA GLU A 415 23.13 -25.20 -10.79
C GLU A 415 22.27 -23.95 -10.49
N GLN A 416 22.56 -23.40 -9.31
CA GLN A 416 22.01 -22.20 -8.68
C GLN A 416 22.55 -20.86 -9.24
N ALA A 417 22.93 -20.78 -10.51
CA ALA A 417 23.59 -19.59 -11.03
C ALA A 417 22.58 -18.51 -11.48
N GLY A 418 22.14 -17.65 -10.55
CA GLY A 418 21.58 -16.34 -10.91
C GLY A 418 20.10 -16.08 -10.58
N ALA A 419 19.47 -16.82 -9.66
CA ALA A 419 18.21 -16.35 -9.10
C ALA A 419 18.48 -15.14 -8.19
N GLN A 420 17.86 -14.00 -8.49
CA GLN A 420 18.02 -12.76 -7.73
C GLN A 420 17.42 -12.95 -6.33
N ARG A 421 18.27 -13.19 -5.32
CA ARG A 421 17.85 -13.45 -3.93
C ARG A 421 17.45 -12.18 -3.18
N ARG A 422 17.91 -11.02 -3.64
CA ARG A 422 17.67 -9.73 -2.98
C ARG A 422 17.30 -8.70 -4.02
N GLN A 423 16.28 -7.91 -3.73
CA GLN A 423 15.82 -6.87 -4.63
C GLN A 423 15.62 -5.57 -3.87
N TYR A 424 16.16 -4.50 -4.46
CA TYR A 424 16.10 -3.14 -3.96
C TYR A 424 15.07 -2.37 -4.78
N LEU A 425 13.98 -1.98 -4.12
CA LEU A 425 12.88 -1.21 -4.68
C LEU A 425 13.10 0.26 -4.32
N VAL A 426 13.58 1.04 -5.28
CA VAL A 426 13.86 2.47 -5.11
C VAL A 426 12.56 3.25 -5.24
N MET A 427 12.20 4.01 -4.21
CA MET A 427 10.93 4.73 -4.11
C MET A 427 11.20 6.21 -3.77
N PRO A 428 11.68 7.03 -4.73
CA PRO A 428 12.16 8.38 -4.45
C PRO A 428 11.09 9.32 -3.87
N HIS A 429 9.81 9.12 -4.19
CA HIS A 429 8.70 9.96 -3.70
C HIS A 429 8.05 9.43 -2.41
N PHE A 430 8.63 8.39 -1.79
CA PHE A 430 8.17 7.88 -0.51
C PHE A 430 8.73 8.76 0.62
N LEU A 431 7.94 9.73 1.07
CA LEU A 431 8.42 10.75 2.00
C LEU A 431 8.69 10.23 3.41
N SER A 432 9.76 10.78 3.96
CA SER A 432 10.25 10.53 5.31
C SER A 432 9.39 11.14 6.42
N ASN A 433 8.84 12.32 6.19
CA ASN A 433 8.07 13.14 7.15
C ASN A 433 6.56 12.98 7.06
N SER A 434 6.08 11.95 6.37
CA SER A 434 4.67 11.62 6.38
C SER A 434 4.22 11.14 7.76
N ALA A 435 2.92 11.20 8.09
CA ALA A 435 2.40 10.71 9.38
C ALA A 435 2.66 9.19 9.60
N THR A 436 3.20 8.50 8.59
CA THR A 436 3.64 7.12 8.63
C THR A 436 5.00 6.92 7.97
N SER A 437 6.00 6.55 8.78
CA SER A 437 7.33 6.21 8.32
C SER A 437 7.36 5.01 7.37
N MET A 438 8.40 4.93 6.54
CA MET A 438 8.72 3.75 5.71
C MET A 438 8.80 2.45 6.54
N GLU A 439 9.13 2.57 7.83
CA GLU A 439 9.06 1.47 8.81
C GLU A 439 7.65 0.91 8.95
N LYS A 440 6.64 1.75 9.20
CA LYS A 440 5.24 1.30 9.29
C LYS A 440 4.76 0.66 7.99
N PHE A 441 5.15 1.21 6.84
CA PHE A 441 4.88 0.58 5.53
C PHE A 441 5.52 -0.80 5.42
N SER A 442 6.77 -0.96 5.85
CA SER A 442 7.46 -2.25 5.86
C SER A 442 6.81 -3.28 6.77
N ASP A 443 6.30 -2.86 7.94
CA ASP A 443 5.56 -3.73 8.85
C ASP A 443 4.25 -4.22 8.22
N GLN A 444 3.51 -3.34 7.54
CA GLN A 444 2.27 -3.72 6.85
C GLN A 444 2.53 -4.68 5.69
N VAL A 445 3.57 -4.42 4.87
CA VAL A 445 3.99 -5.37 3.82
C VAL A 445 4.34 -6.72 4.44
N LEU A 446 5.14 -6.75 5.52
CA LEU A 446 5.54 -7.99 6.17
C LEU A 446 4.33 -8.75 6.75
N ASN A 447 3.37 -8.05 7.33
CA ASN A 447 2.12 -8.63 7.81
C ASN A 447 1.33 -9.28 6.68
N ILE A 448 1.22 -8.64 5.52
CA ILE A 448 0.57 -9.22 4.35
C ILE A 448 1.36 -10.43 3.83
N VAL A 449 2.70 -10.33 3.70
CA VAL A 449 3.56 -11.44 3.25
C VAL A 449 3.37 -12.69 4.12
N ARG A 450 3.21 -12.52 5.44
CA ARG A 450 2.96 -13.64 6.38
C ARG A 450 1.64 -14.36 6.13
N THR A 451 0.66 -13.73 5.50
CA THR A 451 -0.61 -14.38 5.12
C THR A 451 -0.49 -15.25 3.88
N LEU A 452 0.54 -15.06 3.05
CA LEU A 452 0.71 -15.76 1.78
C LEU A 452 1.48 -17.08 1.97
N PRO A 453 0.85 -18.27 1.83
CA PRO A 453 1.50 -19.55 2.10
C PRO A 453 2.82 -19.79 1.36
N PRO A 454 2.96 -19.43 0.06
CA PRO A 454 4.20 -19.69 -0.69
C PRO A 454 5.43 -18.94 -0.15
N VAL A 455 5.23 -17.76 0.48
CA VAL A 455 6.29 -16.80 0.82
C VAL A 455 6.41 -16.46 2.32
N ARG A 456 5.41 -16.78 3.15
CA ARG A 456 5.28 -16.33 4.56
C ARG A 456 6.52 -16.43 5.45
N ASN A 457 7.37 -17.44 5.21
CA ASN A 457 8.58 -17.70 5.98
C ASN A 457 9.85 -17.69 5.12
N LYS A 458 9.71 -17.33 3.85
CA LYS A 458 10.81 -17.37 2.86
C LYS A 458 11.30 -15.99 2.47
N VAL A 459 10.58 -14.93 2.84
CA VAL A 459 10.95 -13.56 2.51
C VAL A 459 11.13 -12.74 3.78
N ASP A 460 12.22 -11.99 3.81
CA ASP A 460 12.49 -10.94 4.76
C ASP A 460 12.29 -9.59 4.09
N VAL A 461 11.79 -8.65 4.87
CA VAL A 461 11.50 -7.29 4.44
C VAL A 461 12.34 -6.36 5.30
N SER A 462 13.06 -5.45 4.64
CA SER A 462 13.81 -4.39 5.31
C SER A 462 13.76 -3.11 4.48
N PHE A 463 14.28 -2.02 5.01
CA PHE A 463 14.32 -0.74 4.30
C PHE A 463 15.60 0.03 4.62
N LEU A 464 15.97 0.92 3.71
CA LEU A 464 17.05 1.90 3.83
C LEU A 464 16.43 3.26 3.55
N HIS A 465 16.73 4.25 4.37
CA HIS A 465 15.99 5.51 4.33
C HIS A 465 16.83 6.68 4.85
N PRO A 466 16.72 7.90 4.30
CA PRO A 466 17.62 9.01 4.65
C PRO A 466 17.64 9.33 6.15
N GLU A 467 16.48 9.20 6.78
CA GLU A 467 16.26 9.51 8.19
C GLU A 467 16.31 8.27 9.10
N HIS A 468 16.84 7.14 8.63
CA HIS A 468 16.92 5.94 9.43
C HIS A 468 17.74 6.19 10.72
N VAL A 469 17.29 5.66 11.86
CA VAL A 469 17.96 5.84 13.17
C VAL A 469 19.41 5.32 13.12
N ASP A 470 19.60 4.08 12.65
CA ASP A 470 20.91 3.49 12.33
C ASP A 470 21.59 4.18 11.14
N GLU A 471 22.77 4.73 11.38
CA GLU A 471 23.59 5.44 10.38
C GLU A 471 23.93 4.55 9.18
N ASN A 472 24.14 3.26 9.38
CA ASN A 472 24.48 2.31 8.32
C ASN A 472 23.31 2.01 7.38
N LYS A 473 22.11 2.50 7.70
CA LYS A 473 20.90 2.35 6.88
C LYS A 473 20.40 3.68 6.31
N ARG A 474 21.17 4.76 6.50
CA ARG A 474 20.87 6.11 5.98
C ARG A 474 21.20 6.24 4.49
N CYS A 475 20.41 5.56 3.66
CA CYS A 475 20.49 5.72 2.21
C CYS A 475 19.88 7.08 1.82
N PRO A 476 20.53 7.88 0.95
CA PRO A 476 20.02 9.19 0.53
C PRO A 476 18.70 9.14 -0.23
N ILE A 477 18.30 7.96 -0.71
CA ILE A 477 17.02 7.71 -1.37
C ILE A 477 16.30 6.60 -0.59
N PRO A 478 14.97 6.70 -0.36
CA PRO A 478 14.20 5.60 0.21
C PRO A 478 14.30 4.33 -0.66
N VAL A 479 14.72 3.23 -0.05
CA VAL A 479 14.84 1.92 -0.70
C VAL A 479 14.18 0.86 0.17
N PHE A 480 13.20 0.16 -0.39
CA PHE A 480 12.60 -1.01 0.21
C PHE A 480 13.32 -2.26 -0.26
N VAL A 481 13.58 -3.23 0.63
CA VAL A 481 14.40 -4.40 0.30
C VAL A 481 13.61 -5.68 0.55
N LEU A 482 13.46 -6.47 -0.51
CA LEU A 482 12.92 -7.83 -0.47
C LEU A 482 14.08 -8.82 -0.51
N GLN A 483 14.22 -9.66 0.52
CA GLN A 483 15.28 -10.67 0.60
C GLN A 483 14.68 -12.07 0.79
N TRP A 484 15.03 -12.99 -0.10
CA TRP A 484 14.71 -14.40 0.08
C TRP A 484 15.64 -15.03 1.14
N LYS A 485 15.06 -15.76 2.09
CA LYS A 485 15.75 -16.51 3.14
C LYS A 485 16.31 -17.81 2.56
N ASP A 486 17.50 -18.19 3.03
CA ASP A 486 18.18 -19.43 2.64
C ASP A 486 17.49 -20.70 3.18
#